data_AF-A0A7S2D5I6-F1
#
_entry.id   AF-A0A7S2D5I6-F1
#
_cell.length_a   1.000
_cell.length_b   1.000
_cell.length_c   1.000
_cell.angle_alpha   90.00
_cell.angle_beta   90.00
_cell.angle_gamma   90.00
#
_symmetry.space_group_name_H-M   'P 1'
#
loop_
_entity.id
_entity.type
_entity.pdbx_description
1 polymer ?
#
loop_
_entity_poly.entity_id
_entity_poly.type
_entity_poly.pdbx_seq_one_letter_code
_entity_poly.pdbx_strand_id
1 'polypeptide(L)'
;MMKLAAITLLCSMCVVCADECSADCASAVVKAMTGQMSALEAKQTKQIAELKKSLDSQDEVMRAMVMAVAAVMTMLALVVTYMFLHAKPKATKGVTKPTSVHMKYFNLQGAAETLRHVMALGGMEWTETGWTGDLSKAAELGPAKAFPAFGEAQANGELVANMNRGPVMVIDGNMLGQSKTQEKYLARCLGLMGASEIEAAYIDAITEHVRDIKDKYQKAKSVPEDKEKYFAETMPEFMGKLEKAIALNAGSGPALVGKTLSLADLTVYVFLVDFFSDKEKAMASIDNCPKLKASVKAVGENAAVAKYRAGRMTIAT
;
A
#
# COMPACT_ATOMS: atom_id res chain seq x y z
N MET A 1 -61.67 42.64 -24.06
CA MET A 1 -62.96 42.88 -23.37
C MET A 1 -63.82 43.97 -24.04
N MET A 2 -63.26 45.08 -24.55
CA MET A 2 -64.08 46.14 -25.20
C MET A 2 -64.82 45.74 -26.50
N LYS A 3 -64.35 44.75 -27.27
CA LYS A 3 -65.04 44.30 -28.50
C LYS A 3 -66.23 43.34 -28.27
N LEU A 4 -66.23 42.61 -27.15
CA LEU A 4 -67.31 41.68 -26.82
C LEU A 4 -68.57 42.44 -26.35
N ALA A 5 -68.36 43.56 -25.63
CA ALA A 5 -69.42 44.46 -25.19
C ALA A 5 -70.19 45.12 -26.36
N ALA A 6 -69.52 45.41 -27.48
CA ALA A 6 -70.15 45.99 -28.67
C ALA A 6 -71.09 45.00 -29.38
N ILE A 7 -70.77 43.69 -29.36
CA ILE A 7 -71.60 42.64 -29.98
C ILE A 7 -72.85 42.38 -29.13
N THR A 8 -72.74 42.42 -27.80
CA THR A 8 -73.91 42.30 -26.91
C THR A 8 -74.86 43.48 -27.05
N LEU A 9 -74.33 44.71 -27.26
CA LEU A 9 -75.15 45.90 -27.51
C LEU A 9 -75.91 45.83 -28.84
N LEU A 10 -75.27 45.33 -29.90
CA LEU A 10 -75.89 45.12 -31.22
C LEU A 10 -76.98 44.02 -31.17
N CYS A 11 -76.77 42.96 -30.39
CA CYS A 11 -77.77 41.90 -30.22
C CYS A 11 -79.00 42.39 -29.43
N SER A 12 -78.82 43.28 -28.44
CA SER A 12 -79.94 43.87 -27.70
C SER A 12 -80.78 44.86 -28.51
N MET A 13 -80.23 45.48 -29.56
CA MET A 13 -81.01 46.35 -30.46
C MET A 13 -81.88 45.57 -31.44
N CYS A 14 -81.61 44.29 -31.71
CA CYS A 14 -82.45 43.46 -32.59
C CYS A 14 -83.72 42.92 -31.92
N VAL A 15 -83.79 42.85 -30.58
CA VAL A 15 -84.96 42.29 -29.88
C VAL A 15 -86.17 43.24 -29.88
N VAL A 16 -85.99 44.52 -30.21
CA VAL A 16 -87.08 45.53 -30.21
C VAL A 16 -87.80 45.63 -31.57
N CYS A 17 -87.29 45.02 -32.64
CA CYS A 17 -87.90 45.08 -33.98
C CYS A 17 -88.26 43.67 -34.48
N ALA A 18 -89.28 43.05 -33.87
CA ALA A 18 -89.66 41.67 -34.19
C ALA A 18 -90.55 41.51 -35.44
N ASP A 19 -91.06 42.58 -36.08
CA ASP A 19 -92.07 42.40 -37.14
C ASP A 19 -91.71 42.81 -38.57
N GLU A 20 -90.58 43.49 -38.83
CA GLU A 20 -90.11 43.71 -40.22
C GLU A 20 -88.57 43.76 -40.30
N CYS A 21 -87.91 42.61 -40.13
CA CYS A 21 -86.49 42.48 -40.46
C CYS A 21 -86.37 41.66 -41.74
N SER A 22 -86.11 42.32 -42.88
CA SER A 22 -85.91 41.63 -44.16
C SER A 22 -84.71 40.68 -44.06
N ALA A 23 -84.80 39.54 -44.76
CA ALA A 23 -83.74 38.54 -44.82
C ALA A 23 -82.36 39.12 -45.20
N ASP A 24 -82.36 40.26 -45.90
CA ASP A 24 -81.15 40.99 -46.30
C ASP A 24 -80.39 41.60 -45.12
N CYS A 25 -81.08 42.05 -44.06
CA CYS A 25 -80.44 42.68 -42.90
C CYS A 25 -79.71 41.65 -42.03
N ALA A 26 -80.34 40.49 -41.79
CA ALA A 26 -79.71 39.38 -41.07
C ALA A 26 -78.48 38.81 -41.82
N SER A 27 -78.58 38.70 -43.15
CA SER A 27 -77.48 38.25 -44.02
C SER A 27 -76.27 39.20 -43.96
N ALA A 28 -76.51 40.52 -43.94
CA ALA A 28 -75.45 41.52 -43.86
C ALA A 28 -74.70 41.47 -42.51
N VAL A 29 -75.42 41.31 -41.39
CA VAL A 29 -74.81 41.19 -40.05
C VAL A 29 -73.97 39.92 -39.93
N VAL A 30 -74.49 38.78 -40.40
CA VAL A 30 -73.73 37.51 -40.41
C VAL A 30 -72.45 37.68 -41.22
N LYS A 31 -72.53 38.21 -42.45
CA LYS A 31 -71.35 38.41 -43.31
C LYS A 31 -70.30 39.34 -42.69
N ALA A 32 -70.72 40.39 -42.00
CA ALA A 32 -69.82 41.28 -41.27
C ALA A 32 -69.14 40.58 -40.09
N MET A 33 -69.89 39.77 -39.32
CA MET A 33 -69.35 38.99 -38.21
C MET A 33 -68.38 37.90 -38.67
N THR A 34 -68.69 37.16 -39.75
CA THR A 34 -67.79 36.14 -40.31
C THR A 34 -66.50 36.78 -40.86
N GLY A 35 -66.60 37.96 -41.48
CA GLY A 35 -65.45 38.72 -41.95
C GLY A 35 -64.55 39.23 -40.81
N GLN A 36 -65.15 39.67 -39.69
CA GLN A 36 -64.38 40.07 -38.51
C GLN A 36 -63.74 38.88 -37.78
N MET A 37 -64.41 37.72 -37.74
CA MET A 37 -63.85 36.49 -37.18
C MET A 37 -62.66 35.99 -38.01
N SER A 38 -62.78 35.91 -39.33
CA SER A 38 -61.68 35.43 -40.19
C SER A 38 -60.46 36.36 -40.13
N ALA A 39 -60.67 37.67 -40.03
CA ALA A 39 -59.58 38.63 -39.82
C ALA A 39 -58.90 38.46 -38.45
N LEU A 40 -59.65 38.10 -37.41
CA LEU A 40 -59.11 37.83 -36.08
C LEU A 40 -58.30 36.52 -36.06
N GLU A 41 -58.81 35.47 -36.70
CA GLU A 41 -58.11 34.17 -36.85
C GLU A 41 -56.80 34.33 -37.63
N ALA A 42 -56.80 35.10 -38.72
CA ALA A 42 -55.59 35.39 -39.48
C ALA A 42 -54.55 36.14 -38.62
N LYS A 43 -55.00 37.10 -37.80
CA LYS A 43 -54.11 37.84 -36.89
C LYS A 43 -53.55 36.95 -35.78
N GLN A 44 -54.37 36.09 -35.17
CA GLN A 44 -53.92 35.12 -34.17
C GLN A 44 -52.93 34.12 -34.75
N THR A 45 -53.21 33.60 -35.96
CA THR A 45 -52.32 32.66 -36.65
C THR A 45 -50.95 33.28 -36.92
N LYS A 46 -50.91 34.54 -37.39
CA LYS A 46 -49.65 35.26 -37.60
C LYS A 46 -48.87 35.44 -36.30
N GLN A 47 -49.55 35.80 -35.22
CA GLN A 47 -48.92 36.02 -33.91
C GLN A 47 -48.38 34.71 -33.31
N ILE A 48 -49.08 33.59 -33.49
CA ILE A 48 -48.62 32.25 -33.10
C ILE A 48 -47.38 31.85 -33.91
N ALA A 49 -47.35 32.12 -35.22
CA ALA A 49 -46.20 31.82 -36.05
C ALA A 49 -44.95 32.62 -35.64
N GLU A 50 -45.11 33.89 -35.29
CA GLU A 50 -44.03 34.74 -34.77
C GLU A 50 -43.50 34.24 -33.41
N LEU A 51 -44.40 33.88 -32.49
CA LEU A 51 -44.04 33.30 -31.19
C LEU A 51 -43.31 31.96 -31.34
N LYS A 52 -43.77 31.09 -32.24
CA LYS A 52 -43.14 29.79 -32.51
C LYS A 52 -41.72 29.96 -33.03
N LYS A 53 -41.50 30.90 -33.96
CA LYS A 53 -40.15 31.22 -34.47
C LYS A 53 -39.21 31.72 -33.37
N SER A 54 -39.71 32.49 -32.41
CA SER A 54 -38.94 32.93 -31.25
C SER A 54 -38.57 31.76 -30.33
N LEU A 55 -39.51 30.84 -30.09
CA LEU A 55 -39.30 29.65 -29.25
C LEU A 55 -38.28 28.68 -29.89
N ASP A 56 -38.42 28.40 -31.19
CA ASP A 56 -37.49 27.52 -31.92
C ASP A 56 -36.05 28.07 -31.91
N SER A 57 -35.88 29.41 -31.96
CA SER A 57 -34.59 30.08 -31.82
C SER A 57 -33.99 29.93 -30.42
N GLN A 58 -34.81 30.05 -29.37
CA GLN A 58 -34.35 29.82 -27.99
C GLN A 58 -33.92 28.37 -27.77
N ASP A 59 -34.61 27.39 -28.37
CA ASP A 59 -34.23 25.98 -28.32
C ASP A 59 -32.89 25.71 -29.03
N GLU A 60 -32.61 26.35 -30.16
CA GLU A 60 -31.29 26.26 -30.82
C GLU A 60 -30.17 26.84 -29.96
N VAL A 61 -30.38 28.00 -29.33
CA VAL A 61 -29.41 28.62 -28.42
C VAL A 61 -29.17 27.73 -27.20
N MET A 62 -30.23 27.16 -26.64
CA MET A 62 -30.12 26.29 -25.47
C MET A 62 -29.41 24.97 -25.79
N ARG A 63 -29.70 24.37 -26.96
CA ARG A 63 -28.97 23.19 -27.46
C ARG A 63 -27.49 23.49 -27.69
N ALA A 64 -27.17 24.63 -28.30
CA ALA A 64 -25.78 25.05 -28.49
C ALA A 64 -25.05 25.24 -27.15
N MET A 65 -25.72 25.83 -26.15
CA MET A 65 -25.16 26.02 -24.81
C MET A 65 -24.91 24.69 -24.09
N VAL A 66 -25.86 23.75 -24.15
CA VAL A 66 -25.72 22.41 -23.56
C VAL A 66 -24.57 21.64 -24.21
N MET A 67 -24.44 21.70 -25.55
CA MET A 67 -23.34 21.05 -26.28
C MET A 67 -21.98 21.68 -25.92
N ALA A 68 -21.90 23.00 -25.76
CA ALA A 68 -20.69 23.68 -25.32
C ALA A 68 -20.27 23.27 -23.90
N VAL A 69 -21.23 23.19 -22.97
CA VAL A 69 -20.96 22.72 -21.59
C VAL A 69 -20.51 21.26 -21.59
N ALA A 70 -21.16 20.38 -22.36
CA ALA A 70 -20.76 18.98 -22.49
C ALA A 70 -19.33 18.84 -23.05
N ALA A 71 -18.95 19.65 -24.04
CA ALA A 71 -17.60 19.68 -24.59
C ALA A 71 -16.55 20.13 -23.56
N VAL A 72 -16.85 21.18 -22.76
CA VAL A 72 -15.97 21.65 -21.69
C VAL A 72 -15.81 20.60 -20.59
N MET A 73 -16.89 19.95 -20.18
CA MET A 73 -16.84 18.88 -19.18
C MET A 73 -16.05 17.66 -19.67
N THR A 74 -16.19 17.29 -20.94
CA THR A 74 -15.41 16.21 -21.55
C THR A 74 -13.92 16.55 -21.63
N MET A 75 -13.58 17.78 -22.03
CA MET A 75 -12.21 18.29 -22.01
C MET A 75 -11.61 18.25 -20.60
N LEU A 76 -12.37 18.67 -19.59
CA LEU A 76 -11.92 18.64 -18.19
C LEU A 76 -11.64 17.21 -17.71
N ALA A 77 -12.52 16.25 -18.04
CA ALA A 77 -12.32 14.84 -17.71
C ALA A 77 -11.07 14.26 -18.39
N LEU A 78 -10.80 14.64 -19.64
CA LEU A 78 -9.58 14.24 -20.35
C LEU A 78 -8.33 14.86 -19.71
N VAL A 79 -8.38 16.13 -19.33
CA VAL A 79 -7.26 16.81 -18.64
C VAL A 79 -7.00 16.17 -17.27
N VAL A 80 -8.03 15.87 -16.49
CA VAL A 80 -7.89 15.19 -15.19
C VAL A 80 -7.31 13.78 -15.39
N THR A 81 -7.82 13.02 -16.36
CA THR A 81 -7.28 11.69 -16.69
C THR A 81 -5.83 11.76 -17.17
N TYR A 82 -5.49 12.75 -18.01
CA TYR A 82 -4.13 13.02 -18.44
C TYR A 82 -3.23 13.37 -17.26
N MET A 83 -3.68 14.23 -16.35
CA MET A 83 -2.96 14.57 -15.12
C MET A 83 -2.75 13.34 -14.23
N PHE A 84 -3.73 12.45 -14.08
CA PHE A 84 -3.55 11.20 -13.33
C PHE A 84 -2.58 10.22 -14.00
N LEU A 85 -2.62 10.11 -15.33
CA LEU A 85 -1.73 9.24 -16.10
C LEU A 85 -0.29 9.77 -16.16
N HIS A 86 -0.10 11.08 -16.09
CA HIS A 86 1.20 11.74 -16.22
C HIS A 86 1.72 12.35 -14.91
N ALA A 87 0.93 12.26 -13.82
CA ALA A 87 1.41 12.49 -12.47
C ALA A 87 2.45 11.41 -12.18
N LYS A 88 3.73 11.77 -12.39
CA LYS A 88 4.83 10.97 -11.89
C LYS A 88 4.62 10.85 -10.38
N PRO A 89 4.58 9.63 -9.81
CA PRO A 89 4.54 9.49 -8.36
C PRO A 89 5.68 10.35 -7.81
N LYS A 90 5.40 11.17 -6.78
CA LYS A 90 6.47 11.84 -6.05
C LYS A 90 7.41 10.74 -5.62
N ALA A 91 8.59 10.67 -6.25
CA ALA A 91 9.63 9.77 -5.81
C ALA A 91 9.90 10.13 -4.36
N THR A 92 9.46 9.29 -3.43
CA THR A 92 10.13 9.21 -2.14
C THR A 92 11.59 9.06 -2.51
N LYS A 93 12.45 9.96 -2.04
CA LYS A 93 13.89 9.78 -2.19
C LYS A 93 14.19 8.42 -1.55
N GLY A 94 14.31 7.38 -2.38
CA GLY A 94 14.56 6.04 -1.91
C GLY A 94 15.81 6.05 -1.06
N VAL A 95 15.82 5.25 0.01
CA VAL A 95 17.04 5.08 0.80
C VAL A 95 18.11 4.55 -0.15
N THR A 96 19.16 5.33 -0.36
CA THR A 96 20.25 4.97 -1.27
C THR A 96 21.06 3.82 -0.66
N LYS A 97 21.45 2.84 -1.48
CA LYS A 97 22.33 1.75 -1.06
C LYS A 97 23.66 2.35 -0.52
N PRO A 98 24.08 2.01 0.71
CA PRO A 98 25.36 2.45 1.27
C PRO A 98 26.54 2.06 0.37
N THR A 99 27.58 2.90 0.38
CA THR A 99 28.79 2.67 -0.42
C THR A 99 29.86 1.87 0.31
N SER A 100 29.89 1.98 1.65
CA SER A 100 30.81 1.26 2.51
C SER A 100 30.09 0.73 3.75
N VAL A 101 30.23 -0.57 3.99
CA VAL A 101 29.70 -1.26 5.18
C VAL A 101 30.79 -2.11 5.80
N HIS A 102 31.11 -1.81 7.06
CA HIS A 102 32.01 -2.60 7.89
C HIS A 102 31.30 -3.04 9.18
N MET A 103 31.21 -4.34 9.42
CA MET A 103 30.58 -4.90 10.61
C MET A 103 31.62 -5.31 11.66
N LYS A 104 31.39 -4.98 12.92
CA LYS A 104 32.22 -5.43 14.04
C LYS A 104 31.42 -6.39 14.90
N TYR A 105 31.82 -7.65 14.91
CA TYR A 105 31.15 -8.68 15.70
C TYR A 105 32.10 -9.83 16.05
N PHE A 106 31.64 -10.75 16.89
CA PHE A 106 32.37 -11.98 17.13
C PHE A 106 32.43 -12.81 15.85
N ASN A 107 33.49 -13.60 15.68
CA ASN A 107 33.51 -14.66 14.66
C ASN A 107 32.57 -15.79 15.10
N LEU A 108 31.26 -15.49 15.11
CA LEU A 108 30.08 -16.22 15.56
C LEU A 108 28.89 -15.80 14.69
N GLN A 109 27.91 -16.70 14.54
CA GLN A 109 26.64 -16.39 13.89
C GLN A 109 25.87 -15.36 14.71
N GLY A 110 25.34 -15.78 15.86
CA GLY A 110 24.76 -14.92 16.89
C GLY A 110 23.76 -13.88 16.35
N ALA A 111 23.83 -12.66 16.86
CA ALA A 111 22.95 -11.56 16.45
C ALA A 111 23.27 -11.00 15.06
N ALA A 112 24.42 -11.32 14.48
CA ALA A 112 24.84 -10.83 13.17
C ALA A 112 24.39 -11.72 12.00
N GLU A 113 23.91 -12.93 12.26
CA GLU A 113 23.65 -13.88 11.18
C GLU A 113 22.55 -13.43 10.21
N THR A 114 21.48 -12.81 10.73
CA THR A 114 20.43 -12.20 9.90
C THR A 114 20.99 -11.04 9.08
N LEU A 115 21.90 -10.22 9.63
CA LEU A 115 22.55 -9.13 8.88
C LEU A 115 23.35 -9.65 7.69
N ARG A 116 24.14 -10.71 7.89
CA ARG A 116 24.92 -11.32 6.81
C ARG A 116 24.02 -11.87 5.70
N HIS A 117 22.89 -12.50 6.05
CA HIS A 117 21.91 -12.96 5.08
C HIS A 117 21.22 -11.80 4.33
N VAL A 118 20.92 -10.68 5.02
CA VAL A 118 20.35 -9.47 4.40
C VAL A 118 21.30 -8.89 3.36
N MET A 119 22.58 -8.75 3.71
CA MET A 119 23.61 -8.24 2.80
C MET A 119 23.83 -9.20 1.62
N ALA A 120 23.89 -10.50 1.87
CA ALA A 120 24.03 -11.52 0.84
C ALA A 120 22.85 -11.50 -0.15
N LEU A 121 21.60 -11.54 0.34
CA LEU A 121 20.41 -11.52 -0.51
C LEU A 121 20.32 -10.22 -1.33
N GLY A 122 20.68 -9.07 -0.73
CA GLY A 122 20.71 -7.79 -1.42
C GLY A 122 21.92 -7.54 -2.33
N GLY A 123 22.81 -8.53 -2.50
CA GLY A 123 24.01 -8.39 -3.32
C GLY A 123 24.90 -7.22 -2.87
N MET A 124 25.02 -7.04 -1.56
CA MET A 124 25.89 -6.04 -0.95
C MET A 124 27.21 -6.71 -0.59
N GLU A 125 28.32 -6.06 -0.93
CA GLU A 125 29.64 -6.41 -0.41
C GLU A 125 29.84 -5.70 0.93
N TRP A 126 30.48 -6.37 1.88
CA TRP A 126 30.82 -5.79 3.19
C TRP A 126 32.16 -6.32 3.67
N THR A 127 32.70 -5.64 4.68
CA THR A 127 33.87 -6.12 5.43
C THR A 127 33.47 -6.41 6.88
N GLU A 128 34.22 -7.28 7.55
CA GLU A 128 33.91 -7.67 8.93
C GLU A 128 35.18 -7.74 9.78
N THR A 129 35.13 -7.14 10.97
CA THR A 129 36.04 -7.46 12.07
C THR A 129 35.40 -8.62 12.85
N GLY A 130 36.02 -9.80 12.78
CA GLY A 130 35.62 -10.98 13.54
C GLY A 130 36.50 -11.15 14.77
N TRP A 131 35.96 -10.88 15.96
CA TRP A 131 36.69 -11.15 17.20
C TRP A 131 36.73 -12.65 17.49
N THR A 132 37.93 -13.22 17.46
CA THR A 132 38.19 -14.61 17.84
C THR A 132 38.48 -14.68 19.35
N GLY A 133 38.02 -15.75 19.98
CA GLY A 133 38.19 -15.99 21.41
C GLY A 133 37.62 -17.34 21.83
N ASP A 134 37.62 -17.59 23.14
CA ASP A 134 37.17 -18.84 23.73
C ASP A 134 35.83 -18.64 24.43
N LEU A 135 34.75 -19.01 23.74
CA LEU A 135 33.38 -18.83 24.26
C LEU A 135 33.15 -19.57 25.59
N SER A 136 33.84 -20.70 25.81
CA SER A 136 33.69 -21.48 27.05
C SER A 136 34.13 -20.70 28.29
N LYS A 137 35.09 -19.79 28.13
CA LYS A 137 35.62 -18.94 29.21
C LYS A 137 34.80 -17.67 29.44
N ALA A 138 33.85 -17.36 28.56
CA ALA A 138 33.08 -16.12 28.67
C ALA A 138 32.19 -16.07 29.92
N ALA A 139 31.71 -17.23 30.42
CA ALA A 139 30.91 -17.32 31.63
C ALA A 139 31.72 -16.99 32.89
N GLU A 140 32.99 -17.40 32.95
CA GLU A 140 33.87 -17.20 34.10
C GLU A 140 34.59 -15.85 34.05
N LEU A 141 35.18 -15.51 32.90
CA LEU A 141 36.07 -14.34 32.76
C LEU A 141 35.35 -13.09 32.23
N GLY A 142 34.13 -13.25 31.73
CA GLY A 142 33.42 -12.23 30.97
C GLY A 142 33.89 -12.14 29.51
N PRO A 143 33.06 -11.55 28.62
CA PRO A 143 33.32 -11.54 27.18
C PRO A 143 34.58 -10.75 26.78
N ALA A 144 34.91 -9.65 27.48
CA ALA A 144 36.09 -8.84 27.20
C ALA A 144 37.41 -9.60 27.35
N LYS A 145 37.48 -10.50 28.34
CA LYS A 145 38.68 -11.34 28.58
C LYS A 145 38.68 -12.60 27.72
N ALA A 146 37.51 -13.18 27.49
CA ALA A 146 37.36 -14.35 26.61
C ALA A 146 37.67 -14.02 25.14
N PHE A 147 37.44 -12.76 24.73
CA PHE A 147 37.71 -12.23 23.40
C PHE A 147 38.54 -10.94 23.52
N PRO A 148 39.88 -11.02 23.59
CA PRO A 148 40.73 -9.86 23.87
C PRO A 148 40.52 -8.68 22.90
N ALA A 149 40.40 -8.95 21.60
CA ALA A 149 40.15 -7.91 20.59
C ALA A 149 38.77 -7.23 20.76
N PHE A 150 37.78 -7.92 21.33
CA PHE A 150 36.51 -7.29 21.71
C PHE A 150 36.69 -6.39 22.93
N GLY A 151 37.46 -6.84 23.94
CA GLY A 151 37.81 -6.02 25.10
C GLY A 151 38.56 -4.73 24.74
N GLU A 152 39.50 -4.82 23.80
CA GLU A 152 40.21 -3.66 23.23
C GLU A 152 39.24 -2.72 22.49
N ALA A 153 38.37 -3.26 21.63
CA ALA A 153 37.37 -2.47 20.92
C ALA A 153 36.39 -1.76 21.89
N GLN A 154 36.01 -2.40 23.01
CA GLN A 154 35.23 -1.77 24.06
C GLN A 154 36.00 -0.60 24.71
N ALA A 155 37.26 -0.83 25.10
CA ALA A 155 38.09 0.18 25.76
C ALA A 155 38.37 1.39 24.86
N ASN A 156 38.52 1.17 23.55
CA ASN A 156 38.76 2.22 22.56
C ASN A 156 37.49 2.98 22.14
N GLY A 157 36.34 2.65 22.71
CA GLY A 157 35.07 3.32 22.41
C GLY A 157 34.45 2.92 21.06
N GLU A 158 35.00 1.90 20.39
CA GLU A 158 34.54 1.45 19.06
C GLU A 158 33.14 0.83 19.09
N LEU A 159 32.61 0.53 20.28
CA LEU A 159 31.33 -0.14 20.49
C LEU A 159 30.29 0.73 21.22
N VAL A 160 30.59 2.01 21.45
CA VAL A 160 29.73 2.94 22.21
C VAL A 160 28.36 3.11 21.54
N ALA A 161 28.30 3.06 20.20
CA ALA A 161 27.06 3.13 19.43
C ALA A 161 26.04 2.02 19.78
N ASN A 162 26.49 0.92 20.41
CA ASN A 162 25.63 -0.16 20.89
C ASN A 162 25.82 -0.44 22.40
N MET A 163 26.20 0.59 23.15
CA MET A 163 26.41 0.52 24.60
C MET A 163 27.45 -0.54 24.98
N ASN A 164 28.59 -0.52 24.27
CA ASN A 164 29.71 -1.44 24.46
C ASN A 164 29.38 -2.92 24.17
N ARG A 165 28.46 -3.18 23.23
CA ARG A 165 28.10 -4.54 22.79
C ARG A 165 28.26 -4.68 21.28
N GLY A 166 28.53 -5.88 20.79
CA GLY A 166 28.37 -6.20 19.37
C GLY A 166 26.91 -6.57 19.03
N PRO A 167 26.49 -6.48 17.76
CA PRO A 167 27.23 -5.92 16.63
C PRO A 167 27.15 -4.38 16.56
N VAL A 168 28.19 -3.77 15.99
CA VAL A 168 28.19 -2.37 15.53
C VAL A 168 28.55 -2.35 14.06
N MET A 169 27.83 -1.58 13.25
CA MET A 169 28.18 -1.33 11.87
C MET A 169 28.68 0.08 11.66
N VAL A 170 29.72 0.21 10.84
CA VAL A 170 30.20 1.48 10.29
C VAL A 170 29.69 1.56 8.85
N ILE A 171 28.79 2.49 8.59
CA ILE A 171 28.07 2.66 7.33
C ILE A 171 28.35 4.06 6.81
N ASP A 172 29.10 4.15 5.72
CA ASP A 172 29.54 5.44 5.14
C ASP A 172 30.12 6.39 6.22
N GLY A 173 30.93 5.85 7.14
CA GLY A 173 31.54 6.56 8.26
C GLY A 173 30.67 6.73 9.51
N ASN A 174 29.39 6.36 9.46
CA ASN A 174 28.45 6.47 10.59
C ASN A 174 28.36 5.17 11.39
N MET A 175 28.40 5.26 12.71
CA MET A 175 28.27 4.09 13.58
C MET A 175 26.81 3.83 13.96
N LEU A 176 26.34 2.60 13.73
CA LEU A 176 24.98 2.16 14.05
C LEU A 176 25.03 0.93 14.97
N GLY A 177 24.41 1.02 16.14
CA GLY A 177 24.18 -0.12 17.05
C GLY A 177 22.83 -0.79 16.84
N GLN A 178 22.49 -1.74 17.72
CA GLN A 178 21.26 -2.55 17.72
C GLN A 178 21.05 -3.39 16.45
N SER A 179 21.28 -4.70 16.56
CA SER A 179 21.24 -5.62 15.40
C SER A 179 19.92 -5.58 14.64
N LYS A 180 18.78 -5.40 15.33
CA LYS A 180 17.45 -5.35 14.68
C LYS A 180 17.20 -4.04 13.95
N THR A 181 17.70 -2.92 14.48
CA THR A 181 17.67 -1.64 13.79
C THR A 181 18.56 -1.68 12.55
N GLN A 182 19.75 -2.26 12.69
CA GLN A 182 20.70 -2.53 11.63
C GLN A 182 20.09 -3.38 10.49
N GLU A 183 19.40 -4.48 10.83
CA GLU A 183 18.72 -5.36 9.86
C GLU A 183 17.69 -4.58 9.05
N LYS A 184 16.85 -3.79 9.73
CA LYS A 184 15.81 -2.96 9.10
C LYS A 184 16.40 -1.85 8.23
N TYR A 185 17.48 -1.21 8.68
CA TYR A 185 18.14 -0.17 7.89
C TYR A 185 18.69 -0.74 6.58
N LEU A 186 19.48 -1.82 6.65
CA LEU A 186 20.04 -2.44 5.44
C LEU A 186 18.95 -3.02 4.54
N ALA A 187 17.93 -3.64 5.11
CA ALA A 187 16.79 -4.14 4.33
C ALA A 187 16.10 -3.02 3.54
N ARG A 188 15.92 -1.82 4.12
CA ARG A 188 15.40 -0.66 3.37
C ARG A 188 16.33 -0.24 2.24
N CYS A 189 17.63 -0.15 2.52
CA CYS A 189 18.64 0.23 1.53
C CYS A 189 18.71 -0.76 0.34
N LEU A 190 18.34 -2.01 0.58
CA LEU A 190 18.45 -3.12 -0.36
C LEU A 190 17.12 -3.53 -1.00
N GLY A 191 16.03 -2.81 -0.71
CA GLY A 191 14.71 -3.13 -1.26
C GLY A 191 14.07 -4.40 -0.68
N LEU A 192 14.48 -4.81 0.53
CA LEU A 192 14.02 -6.02 1.23
C LEU A 192 12.94 -5.72 2.28
N MET A 193 12.31 -4.54 2.21
CA MET A 193 11.20 -4.11 3.08
C MET A 193 9.87 -3.98 2.31
N GLY A 194 9.70 -4.72 1.22
CA GLY A 194 8.49 -4.67 0.39
C GLY A 194 8.42 -3.42 -0.49
N ALA A 195 7.31 -3.29 -1.23
CA ALA A 195 7.09 -2.24 -2.22
C ALA A 195 6.36 -1.00 -1.66
N SER A 196 5.89 -1.06 -0.41
CA SER A 196 5.13 0.02 0.23
C SER A 196 5.39 0.06 1.73
N GLU A 197 5.11 1.20 2.37
CA GLU A 197 5.27 1.36 3.82
C GLU A 197 4.40 0.39 4.62
N ILE A 198 3.22 0.01 4.11
CA ILE A 198 2.37 -0.97 4.79
C ILE A 198 2.97 -2.39 4.70
N GLU A 199 3.57 -2.75 3.55
CA GLU A 199 4.32 -4.01 3.45
C GLU A 199 5.54 -4.01 4.38
N ALA A 200 6.25 -2.87 4.48
CA ALA A 200 7.37 -2.71 5.40
C ALA A 200 6.94 -2.92 6.86
N ALA A 201 5.77 -2.39 7.23
CA ALA A 201 5.19 -2.58 8.57
C ALA A 201 4.83 -4.05 8.85
N TYR A 202 4.26 -4.77 7.87
CA TYR A 202 3.99 -6.20 8.01
C TYR A 202 5.26 -7.03 8.14
N ILE A 203 6.31 -6.68 7.38
CA ILE A 203 7.63 -7.31 7.49
C ILE A 203 8.20 -7.10 8.88
N ASP A 204 8.16 -5.87 9.40
CA ASP A 204 8.64 -5.54 10.75
C ASP A 204 7.88 -6.34 11.82
N ALA A 205 6.54 -6.37 11.74
CA ALA A 205 5.70 -7.14 12.66
C ALA A 205 6.05 -8.64 12.69
N ILE A 206 6.29 -9.25 11.54
CA ILE A 206 6.74 -10.65 11.46
C ILE A 206 8.11 -10.82 12.15
N THR A 207 9.05 -9.90 11.94
CA THR A 207 10.37 -10.01 12.59
C THR A 207 10.30 -9.89 14.11
N GLU A 208 9.45 -9.01 14.64
CA GLU A 208 9.27 -8.88 16.09
C GLU A 208 8.49 -10.08 16.67
N HIS A 209 7.53 -10.67 15.95
CA HIS A 209 6.91 -11.92 16.36
C HIS A 209 7.92 -13.06 16.48
N VAL A 210 8.83 -13.21 15.51
CA VAL A 210 9.90 -14.23 15.58
C VAL A 210 10.82 -13.97 16.79
N ARG A 211 11.05 -12.70 17.13
CA ARG A 211 11.81 -12.33 18.34
C ARG A 211 11.08 -12.72 19.63
N ASP A 212 9.78 -12.51 19.74
CA ASP A 212 8.99 -12.95 20.90
C ASP A 212 9.04 -14.49 21.07
N ILE A 213 9.04 -15.23 19.96
CA ILE A 213 9.16 -16.70 19.96
C ILE A 213 10.57 -17.09 20.43
N LYS A 214 11.61 -16.44 19.90
CA LYS A 214 13.00 -16.63 20.33
C LYS A 214 13.18 -16.33 21.82
N ASP A 215 12.55 -15.30 22.35
CA ASP A 215 12.67 -14.92 23.76
C ASP A 215 12.04 -15.97 24.70
N LYS A 216 11.01 -16.69 24.25
CA LYS A 216 10.49 -17.87 24.98
C LYS A 216 11.51 -18.98 25.04
N TYR A 217 12.19 -19.28 23.93
CA TYR A 217 13.29 -20.26 23.95
C TYR A 217 14.42 -19.83 24.87
N GLN A 218 14.81 -18.55 24.87
CA GLN A 218 15.89 -18.05 25.74
C GLN A 218 15.59 -18.27 27.23
N LYS A 219 14.32 -18.25 27.62
CA LYS A 219 13.87 -18.55 28.98
C LYS A 219 13.85 -20.05 29.28
N ALA A 220 13.51 -20.88 28.29
CA ALA A 220 13.39 -22.33 28.44
C ALA A 220 14.74 -23.08 28.33
N LYS A 221 15.70 -22.56 27.57
CA LYS A 221 16.89 -23.31 27.12
C LYS A 221 17.80 -23.86 28.23
N SER A 222 17.76 -23.28 29.44
CA SER A 222 18.63 -23.66 30.57
C SER A 222 18.11 -24.85 31.36
N VAL A 223 16.82 -25.18 31.23
CA VAL A 223 16.19 -26.31 31.91
C VAL A 223 15.83 -27.36 30.84
N PRO A 224 16.38 -28.59 30.89
CA PRO A 224 16.14 -29.59 29.85
C PRO A 224 14.64 -29.87 29.61
N GLU A 225 13.85 -29.96 30.67
CA GLU A 225 12.41 -30.22 30.61
C GLU A 225 11.65 -29.08 29.92
N ASP A 226 11.94 -27.82 30.27
CA ASP A 226 11.33 -26.65 29.63
C ASP A 226 11.77 -26.51 28.18
N LYS A 227 13.02 -26.85 27.86
CA LYS A 227 13.54 -26.86 26.49
C LYS A 227 12.79 -27.88 25.63
N GLU A 228 12.58 -29.10 26.14
CA GLU A 228 11.82 -30.13 25.44
C GLU A 228 10.35 -29.71 25.26
N LYS A 229 9.73 -29.16 26.31
CA LYS A 229 8.38 -28.59 26.23
C LYS A 229 8.27 -27.45 25.21
N TYR A 230 9.30 -26.61 25.11
CA TYR A 230 9.32 -25.54 24.13
C TYR A 230 9.24 -26.09 22.70
N PHE A 231 10.04 -27.11 22.36
CA PHE A 231 10.00 -27.70 21.02
C PHE A 231 8.74 -28.52 20.76
N ALA A 232 8.22 -29.22 21.77
CA ALA A 232 7.04 -30.08 21.61
C ALA A 232 5.72 -29.30 21.52
N GLU A 233 5.60 -28.18 22.25
CA GLU A 233 4.34 -27.47 22.42
C GLU A 233 4.44 -26.00 22.01
N THR A 234 5.33 -25.24 22.65
CA THR A 234 5.34 -23.77 22.54
C THR A 234 5.72 -23.31 21.13
N MET A 235 6.77 -23.86 20.55
CA MET A 235 7.25 -23.46 19.24
C MET A 235 6.25 -23.79 18.13
N PRO A 236 5.70 -25.03 18.02
CA PRO A 236 4.65 -25.33 17.05
C PRO A 236 3.39 -24.48 17.21
N GLU A 237 2.94 -24.23 18.45
CA GLU A 237 1.79 -23.37 18.73
C GLU A 237 2.01 -21.94 18.19
N PHE A 238 3.17 -21.36 18.51
CA PHE A 238 3.47 -19.99 18.09
C PHE A 238 3.79 -19.88 16.59
N MET A 239 4.39 -20.91 15.98
CA MET A 239 4.54 -20.97 14.52
C MET A 239 3.19 -21.03 13.82
N GLY A 240 2.23 -21.81 14.35
CA GLY A 240 0.86 -21.82 13.85
C GLY A 240 0.14 -20.47 13.99
N LYS A 241 0.42 -19.72 15.06
CA LYS A 241 -0.08 -18.33 15.22
C LYS A 241 0.56 -17.39 14.20
N LEU A 242 1.86 -17.51 13.96
CA LEU A 242 2.59 -16.70 12.97
C LEU A 242 2.08 -16.97 11.54
N GLU A 243 1.90 -18.24 11.17
CA GLU A 243 1.33 -18.65 9.87
C GLU A 243 -0.03 -17.98 9.65
N LYS A 244 -0.92 -17.98 10.66
CA LYS A 244 -2.24 -17.32 10.59
C LYS A 244 -2.12 -15.81 10.44
N ALA A 245 -1.18 -15.17 11.15
CA ALA A 245 -0.96 -13.73 11.03
C ALA A 245 -0.47 -13.34 9.63
N ILE A 246 0.44 -14.13 9.06
CA ILE A 246 0.94 -13.96 7.68
C ILE A 246 -0.19 -14.12 6.67
N ALA A 247 -1.10 -15.08 6.88
CA ALA A 247 -2.21 -15.34 5.97
C ALA A 247 -3.14 -14.13 5.74
N LEU A 248 -3.24 -13.19 6.70
CA LEU A 248 -4.06 -11.98 6.57
C LEU A 248 -3.56 -11.02 5.49
N ASN A 249 -2.24 -11.00 5.25
CA ASN A 249 -1.58 -10.11 4.29
C ASN A 249 -0.51 -10.88 3.51
N ALA A 250 -0.86 -12.08 3.05
CA ALA A 250 0.09 -13.01 2.48
C ALA A 250 0.73 -12.46 1.20
N GLY A 251 2.05 -12.56 1.11
CA GLY A 251 2.78 -12.32 -0.14
C GLY A 251 2.45 -13.35 -1.21
N SER A 252 2.82 -13.04 -2.45
CA SER A 252 2.68 -13.96 -3.59
C SER A 252 3.80 -15.00 -3.63
N GLY A 253 3.50 -16.21 -4.13
CA GLY A 253 4.49 -17.28 -4.24
C GLY A 253 5.09 -17.65 -2.88
N PRO A 254 6.42 -17.81 -2.75
CA PRO A 254 7.04 -18.18 -1.47
C PRO A 254 7.25 -17.01 -0.51
N ALA A 255 7.16 -15.75 -0.96
CA ALA A 255 7.43 -14.59 -0.12
C ALA A 255 6.36 -14.43 0.97
N LEU A 256 6.77 -14.20 2.22
CA LEU A 256 5.84 -14.01 3.34
C LEU A 256 4.99 -12.73 3.18
N VAL A 257 5.59 -11.66 2.67
CA VAL A 257 4.92 -10.38 2.38
C VAL A 257 5.34 -9.90 0.99
N GLY A 258 4.40 -9.28 0.26
CA GLY A 258 4.70 -8.68 -1.05
C GLY A 258 5.04 -9.70 -2.12
N LYS A 259 5.89 -9.32 -3.09
CA LYS A 259 6.17 -10.13 -4.29
C LYS A 259 7.51 -10.88 -4.25
N THR A 260 8.44 -10.46 -3.40
CA THR A 260 9.82 -10.92 -3.38
C THR A 260 10.24 -11.29 -1.97
N LEU A 261 11.25 -12.15 -1.83
CA LEU A 261 11.82 -12.46 -0.52
C LEU A 261 12.31 -11.18 0.17
N SER A 262 12.09 -11.11 1.48
CA SER A 262 12.25 -9.90 2.29
C SER A 262 13.00 -10.21 3.60
N LEU A 263 13.18 -9.18 4.43
CA LEU A 263 13.70 -9.36 5.79
C LEU A 263 12.88 -10.35 6.63
N ALA A 264 11.56 -10.44 6.41
CA ALA A 264 10.70 -11.39 7.12
C ALA A 264 11.09 -12.83 6.80
N ASP A 265 11.26 -13.14 5.51
CA ASP A 265 11.67 -14.46 5.03
C ASP A 265 13.04 -14.86 5.59
N LEU A 266 14.02 -13.93 5.54
CA LEU A 266 15.36 -14.15 6.08
C LEU A 266 15.35 -14.36 7.60
N THR A 267 14.51 -13.63 8.33
CA THR A 267 14.39 -13.75 9.79
C THR A 267 13.84 -15.11 10.19
N VAL A 268 12.77 -15.56 9.52
CA VAL A 268 12.20 -16.90 9.72
C VAL A 268 13.23 -17.98 9.36
N TYR A 269 13.90 -17.85 8.21
CA TYR A 269 14.91 -18.80 7.76
C TYR A 269 16.07 -18.94 8.76
N VAL A 270 16.70 -17.83 9.17
CA VAL A 270 17.80 -17.86 10.14
C VAL A 270 17.33 -18.43 11.48
N PHE A 271 16.11 -18.11 11.91
CA PHE A 271 15.56 -18.64 13.15
C PHE A 271 15.38 -20.17 13.11
N LEU A 272 14.90 -20.73 12.01
CA LEU A 272 14.63 -22.17 11.92
C LEU A 272 15.88 -22.99 11.57
N VAL A 273 16.78 -22.43 10.75
CA VAL A 273 17.87 -23.20 10.12
C VAL A 273 19.21 -23.01 10.84
N ASP A 274 19.46 -21.83 11.42
CA ASP A 274 20.78 -21.49 11.99
C ASP A 274 20.76 -21.31 13.51
N PHE A 275 19.65 -20.81 14.08
CA PHE A 275 19.64 -20.43 15.49
C PHE A 275 19.65 -21.63 16.46
N PHE A 276 19.04 -22.75 16.10
CA PHE A 276 18.94 -23.93 16.97
C PHE A 276 20.00 -24.98 16.66
N SER A 277 20.51 -25.64 17.70
CA SER A 277 21.34 -26.84 17.57
C SER A 277 20.52 -28.04 17.05
N ASP A 278 19.29 -28.19 17.55
CA ASP A 278 18.33 -29.21 17.13
C ASP A 278 17.49 -28.70 15.96
N LYS A 279 18.06 -28.83 14.76
CA LYS A 279 17.45 -28.34 13.51
C LYS A 279 16.23 -29.15 13.11
N GLU A 280 16.19 -30.43 13.47
CA GLU A 280 15.06 -31.31 13.15
C GLU A 280 13.82 -30.88 13.92
N LYS A 281 13.92 -30.67 15.25
CA LYS A 281 12.79 -30.15 16.03
C LYS A 281 12.36 -28.76 15.61
N ALA A 282 13.32 -27.88 15.28
CA ALA A 282 13.02 -26.55 14.77
C ALA A 282 12.20 -26.62 13.48
N MET A 283 12.62 -27.45 12.51
CA MET A 283 11.90 -27.61 11.24
C MET A 283 10.55 -28.31 11.41
N ALA A 284 10.44 -29.31 12.29
CA ALA A 284 9.17 -29.99 12.59
C ALA A 284 8.10 -29.01 13.14
N SER A 285 8.51 -27.93 13.81
CA SER A 285 7.58 -26.93 14.34
C SER A 285 6.73 -26.22 13.27
N ILE A 286 7.13 -26.28 11.99
CA ILE A 286 6.40 -25.68 10.87
C ILE A 286 5.76 -26.72 9.93
N ASP A 287 5.64 -27.99 10.34
CA ASP A 287 5.06 -29.05 9.51
C ASP A 287 3.63 -28.74 9.05
N ASN A 288 2.85 -28.05 9.88
CA ASN A 288 1.49 -27.61 9.57
C ASN A 288 1.42 -26.14 9.07
N CYS A 289 2.56 -25.53 8.74
CA CYS A 289 2.66 -24.14 8.30
C CYS A 289 3.19 -24.08 6.85
N PRO A 290 2.33 -24.31 5.84
CA PRO A 290 2.76 -24.42 4.45
C PRO A 290 3.42 -23.15 3.91
N LYS A 291 2.98 -21.95 4.32
CA LYS A 291 3.56 -20.69 3.85
C LYS A 291 4.97 -20.49 4.43
N LEU A 292 5.15 -20.73 5.74
CA LEU A 292 6.48 -20.72 6.36
C LEU A 292 7.43 -21.72 5.69
N LYS A 293 6.98 -22.96 5.44
CA LYS A 293 7.79 -23.97 4.73
C LYS A 293 8.22 -23.52 3.34
N ALA A 294 7.30 -22.94 2.57
CA ALA A 294 7.60 -22.43 1.23
C ALA A 294 8.63 -21.30 1.25
N SER A 295 8.51 -20.36 2.20
CA SER A 295 9.48 -19.27 2.38
C SER A 295 10.86 -19.80 2.76
N VAL A 296 10.94 -20.68 3.77
CA VAL A 296 12.21 -21.29 4.23
C VAL A 296 12.92 -22.02 3.09
N LYS A 297 12.17 -22.81 2.31
CA LYS A 297 12.71 -23.49 1.13
C LYS A 297 13.25 -22.51 0.09
N ALA A 298 12.47 -21.47 -0.25
CA ALA A 298 12.88 -20.49 -1.25
C ALA A 298 14.11 -19.67 -0.83
N VAL A 299 14.24 -19.31 0.45
CA VAL A 299 15.45 -18.66 0.98
C VAL A 299 16.66 -19.59 0.88
N GLY A 300 16.50 -20.87 1.26
CA GLY A 300 17.58 -21.86 1.20
C GLY A 300 18.06 -22.17 -0.22
N GLU A 301 17.18 -22.09 -1.21
CA GLU A 301 17.49 -22.32 -2.64
C GLU A 301 17.98 -21.06 -3.36
N ASN A 302 17.93 -19.88 -2.73
CA ASN A 302 18.41 -18.66 -3.33
C ASN A 302 19.94 -18.70 -3.52
N ALA A 303 20.41 -18.50 -4.74
CA ALA A 303 21.82 -18.64 -5.09
C ALA A 303 22.77 -17.72 -4.28
N ALA A 304 22.36 -16.49 -3.98
CA ALA A 304 23.18 -15.56 -3.21
C ALA A 304 23.29 -15.98 -1.74
N VAL A 305 22.16 -16.42 -1.15
CA VAL A 305 22.14 -16.98 0.21
C VAL A 305 22.95 -18.27 0.27
N ALA A 306 22.77 -19.19 -0.68
CA ALA A 306 23.53 -20.43 -0.77
C ALA A 306 25.04 -20.18 -0.91
N LYS A 307 25.45 -19.22 -1.76
CA LYS A 307 26.85 -18.80 -1.92
C LYS A 307 27.43 -18.29 -0.60
N TYR A 308 26.72 -17.40 0.11
CA TYR A 308 27.14 -16.93 1.42
C TYR A 308 27.28 -18.09 2.41
N ARG A 309 26.28 -18.97 2.49
CA ARG A 309 26.29 -20.12 3.41
C ARG A 309 27.40 -21.12 3.13
N ALA A 310 27.79 -21.31 1.87
CA ALA A 310 28.92 -22.18 1.52
C ALA A 310 30.27 -21.55 1.90
N GLY A 311 30.38 -20.22 1.83
CA GLY A 311 31.61 -19.48 2.16
C GLY A 311 31.75 -19.06 3.62
N ARG A 312 30.69 -19.17 4.44
CA ARG A 312 30.74 -18.75 5.85
C ARG A 312 31.56 -19.73 6.68
N MET A 313 32.32 -19.21 7.65
CA MET A 313 33.00 -20.03 8.64
C MET A 313 31.96 -20.76 9.49
N THR A 314 31.88 -22.09 9.38
CA THR A 314 31.05 -22.89 10.28
C THR A 314 31.80 -22.99 11.60
N ILE A 315 31.37 -22.22 12.59
CA ILE A 315 31.94 -22.37 13.93
C ILE A 315 31.31 -23.61 14.53
N ALA A 316 32.15 -24.60 14.80
CA ALA A 316 31.76 -25.78 15.55
C ALA A 316 31.21 -25.30 16.90
N THR A 317 29.89 -25.46 17.08
CA THR A 317 29.20 -25.28 18.35
C THR A 317 29.56 -26.38 19.32
#